data_AF-F5S6A6-F1
#
_entry.id   AF-F5S6A6-F1
#
_cell.length_a   1.000
_cell.length_b   1.000
_cell.length_c   1.000
_cell.angle_alpha   90.00
_cell.angle_beta   90.00
_cell.angle_gamma   90.00
#
_symmetry.space_group_name_H-M   'P 1'
#
loop_
_entity.id
_entity.type
_entity.pdbx_description
1 polymer ?
#
loop_
_entity_poly.entity_id
_entity_poly.type
_entity_poly.pdbx_seq_one_letter_code
_entity_poly.pdbx_strand_id
1 'polypeptide(L)' 'MGLTSIWHWIIVLVIVVLVFGTKKLRNVGKDLGSAVHDFKEGLDKGSEPESAKKKDDVIEHQNDKQS' A
#
# COMPACT_ATOMS: atom_id res chain seq x y z
N MET A 1 6.20 -33.49 11.28
CA MET A 1 7.38 -32.78 10.73
C MET A 1 6.92 -31.42 10.23
N GLY A 2 6.47 -30.59 11.17
CA GLY A 2 5.74 -29.36 10.88
C GLY A 2 6.70 -28.26 10.49
N LEU A 3 6.46 -27.71 9.29
CA LEU A 3 6.99 -26.47 8.75
C LEU A 3 7.35 -25.50 9.88
N THR A 4 8.66 -25.33 10.06
CA THR A 4 9.34 -24.52 11.08
C THR A 4 8.49 -23.39 11.64
N SER A 5 8.25 -23.47 12.96
CA SER A 5 7.52 -22.52 13.80
C SER A 5 7.52 -21.08 13.27
N ILE A 6 6.37 -20.42 13.28
CA ILE A 6 6.17 -19.00 12.86
C ILE A 6 7.25 -18.07 13.45
N TRP A 7 7.75 -18.41 14.64
CA TRP A 7 8.88 -17.74 15.30
C TRP A 7 10.19 -17.70 14.48
N HIS A 8 10.50 -18.75 13.72
CA HIS A 8 11.65 -18.79 12.84
C HIS A 8 11.53 -17.75 11.71
N TRP A 9 10.33 -17.66 11.10
CA TRP A 9 10.08 -16.70 10.03
C TRP A 9 10.21 -15.25 10.50
N ILE A 10 9.78 -14.93 11.73
CA ILE A 10 10.00 -13.61 12.33
C ILE A 10 11.51 -13.32 12.47
N ILE A 11 12.29 -14.26 13.01
CA ILE A 11 13.74 -14.11 13.17
C ILE A 11 14.45 -13.90 11.83
N VAL A 12 14.06 -14.66 10.80
CA VAL A 12 14.63 -14.54 9.45
C VAL A 12 14.29 -13.19 8.85
N LEU A 13 13.06 -12.70 9.01
CA LEU A 13 12.64 -11.39 8.51
C LEU A 13 13.49 -10.27 9.11
N VAL A 14 13.75 -10.34 10.42
CA VAL A 14 14.61 -9.36 11.12
C VAL A 14 16.02 -9.37 10.53
N ILE A 15 16.61 -10.54 10.32
CA ILE A 15 17.97 -10.64 9.74
C ILE A 15 17.99 -10.08 8.32
N VAL A 16 16.99 -10.38 7.48
CA VAL A 16 16.90 -9.84 6.12
C VAL A 16 16.83 -8.31 6.15
N VAL A 17 16.02 -7.73 7.03
CA VAL A 17 15.91 -6.27 7.19
C VAL A 17 17.23 -5.65 7.65
N LEU A 18 17.98 -6.32 8.54
CA LEU A 18 19.29 -5.85 9.01
C LEU A 18 20.35 -5.89 7.91
N VAL A 19 20.40 -6.96 7.10
CA VAL A 19 21.37 -7.12 6.01
C VAL A 19 21.10 -6.14 4.87
N PHE A 20 19.84 -5.98 4.47
CA PHE A 20 19.46 -5.07 3.38
C PHE A 20 19.36 -3.61 3.85
N GLY A 21 19.17 -3.39 5.15
CA GLY A 21 18.86 -2.10 5.74
C GLY A 21 17.43 -1.65 5.45
N THR A 22 16.84 -0.91 6.38
CA THR A 22 15.46 -0.38 6.25
C THR A 22 15.32 0.63 5.10
N LYS A 23 16.41 1.34 4.74
CA LYS A 23 16.39 2.36 3.69
C LYS A 23 16.18 1.76 2.29
N LYS A 24 16.85 0.64 2.00
CA LYS A 24 16.70 -0.06 0.72
C LYS A 24 15.34 -0.74 0.65
N LEU A 25 14.94 -1.42 1.72
CA LEU A 25 13.65 -2.11 1.81
C LEU A 25 12.46 -1.13 1.72
N ARG A 26 12.59 0.10 2.25
CA ARG A 26 11.55 1.14 2.13
C ARG A 26 11.41 1.68 0.71
N ASN A 27 12.50 1.81 -0.03
CA ASN A 27 12.45 2.32 -1.40
C ASN A 27 11.75 1.31 -2.33
N VAL A 28 12.23 0.07 -2.36
CA VAL A 28 11.56 -1.01 -3.14
C VAL A 28 10.20 -1.39 -2.57
N GLY A 29 10.03 -1.35 -1.24
CA GLY A 29 8.76 -1.64 -0.59
C GLY A 29 7.69 -0.58 -0.87
N LYS A 30 8.07 0.68 -1.13
CA LYS A 30 7.14 1.72 -1.57
C LYS A 30 6.64 1.43 -2.99
N ASP A 31 7.55 1.12 -3.91
CA ASP A 31 7.20 0.85 -5.31
C ASP A 31 6.35 -0.42 -5.44
N LEU A 32 6.75 -1.50 -4.77
CA LEU A 32 5.99 -2.75 -4.72
C LEU A 32 4.69 -2.60 -3.93
N GLY A 33 4.72 -1.81 -2.85
CA GLY A 33 3.57 -1.56 -2.00
C GLY A 33 2.46 -0.80 -2.72
N SER A 34 2.82 0.21 -3.53
CA SER A 34 1.86 0.93 -4.38
C SER A 34 1.20 -0.01 -5.40
N ALA A 35 1.98 -0.83 -6.11
CA ALA A 35 1.42 -1.76 -7.09
C ALA A 35 0.48 -2.80 -6.46
N VAL A 36 0.82 -3.31 -5.27
CA VAL A 36 -0.03 -4.25 -4.52
C VAL A 36 -1.26 -3.55 -3.92
N HIS A 37 -1.14 -2.28 -3.52
CA HIS A 37 -2.24 -1.47 -3.03
C HIS A 37 -3.29 -1.25 -4.12
N ASP A 38 -2.88 -0.83 -5.32
CA ASP A 38 -3.76 -0.64 -6.48
C ASP A 38 -4.43 -1.96 -6.89
N PHE A 39 -3.69 -3.08 -6.82
CA PHE A 39 -4.24 -4.41 -7.09
C PHE A 39 -5.30 -4.81 -6.07
N LYS A 40 -5.05 -4.59 -4.77
CA LYS A 40 -6.05 -4.86 -3.71
C LYS A 40 -7.27 -3.97 -3.86
N GLU A 41 -7.06 -2.69 -4.14
CA GLU A 41 -8.15 -1.73 -4.34
C GLU A 41 -9.00 -2.09 -5.57
N GLY A 42 -8.38 -2.58 -6.65
CA GLY A 42 -9.09 -3.11 -7.82
C GLY A 42 -9.90 -4.39 -7.53
N LEU A 43 -9.36 -5.29 -6.69
CA LEU A 43 -10.08 -6.49 -6.24
C LEU A 43 -11.27 -6.16 -5.32
N ASP A 44 -11.09 -5.21 -4.41
CA ASP A 44 -12.14 -4.74 -3.50
C ASP A 44 -13.24 -3.99 -4.29
N LYS A 45 -12.87 -3.14 -5.26
CA LYS A 45 -13.82 -2.43 -6.15
C LYS A 45 -14.56 -3.34 -7.14
N GLY A 46 -13.98 -4.47 -7.53
CA GLY A 46 -14.63 -5.45 -8.39
C GLY A 46 -15.70 -6.29 -7.68
N SER A 47 -15.72 -6.28 -6.34
CA SER A 47 -16.58 -7.13 -5.51
C SER A 47 -17.71 -6.39 -4.79
N GLU A 48 -17.72 -5.05 -4.78
CA GLU A 48 -18.78 -4.23 -4.17
C GLU A 48 -19.28 -3.14 -5.14
N PRO A 49 -20.61 -2.89 -5.23
CA PRO A 49 -21.13 -1.76 -6.00
C PRO A 49 -20.75 -0.44 -5.32
N GLU A 50 -19.77 0.22 -5.90
CA GLU A 50 -19.50 1.67 -5.85
C GLU A 50 -19.86 2.35 -4.51
N SER A 51 -19.00 2.25 -3.50
CA SER A 51 -19.02 3.18 -2.37
C SER A 51 -17.73 3.13 -1.55
N ALA A 52 -16.84 4.09 -1.81
CA ALA A 52 -15.95 4.78 -0.86
C ALA A 52 -14.59 5.10 -1.51
N LYS A 53 -13.94 6.24 -1.32
CA LYS A 53 -14.29 7.55 -0.76
C LYS A 53 -13.05 8.42 -1.03
N LYS A 54 -13.29 9.62 -1.55
CA LYS A 54 -12.51 10.87 -1.40
C LYS A 54 -11.14 10.74 -0.69
N LYS A 55 -10.07 11.10 -1.41
CA LYS A 55 -9.06 12.04 -0.94
C LYS A 55 -8.67 12.94 -2.11
N ASP A 56 -8.26 14.16 -1.77
CA ASP A 56 -7.95 15.31 -2.62
C ASP A 56 -9.12 16.25 -2.91
N ASP A 57 -9.51 16.88 -1.80
CA ASP A 57 -9.72 18.33 -1.70
C ASP A 57 -8.58 19.11 -2.40
N VAL A 58 -8.89 20.33 -2.86
CA VAL A 58 -8.00 21.31 -3.54
C VAL A 58 -7.84 21.10 -5.05
N ILE A 59 -8.81 21.58 -5.85
CA ILE A 59 -8.69 22.67 -6.85
C ILE A 59 -10.12 23.10 -7.19
N GLU A 60 -10.31 24.38 -7.53
CA GLU A 60 -11.52 24.99 -8.10
C GLU A 60 -12.40 25.81 -7.13
N HIS A 61 -11.78 26.77 -6.46
CA HIS A 61 -12.38 28.10 -6.30
C HIS A 61 -11.96 28.98 -7.49
N GLN A 62 -12.56 28.75 -8.66
CA GLN A 62 -12.59 29.76 -9.71
C GLN A 62 -13.77 29.49 -10.64
N ASN A 63 -14.89 30.16 -10.43
CA ASN A 63 -15.56 30.79 -11.57
C ASN A 63 -16.32 32.04 -11.12
N ASP A 64 -15.74 33.16 -11.51
CA ASP A 64 -16.41 34.41 -11.81
C ASP A 64 -17.70 34.18 -12.63
N LYS A 65 -18.68 35.07 -12.42
CA LYS A 65 -19.81 35.36 -13.32
C LYS A 65 -20.79 34.23 -13.62
N GLN A 66 -22.00 34.35 -13.05
CA GLN A 66 -23.19 34.37 -13.91
C GLN A 66 -24.35 35.10 -13.21
N SER A 67 -24.66 36.26 -13.78
CA SER A 67 -25.97 36.95 -13.89
C SER A 67 -26.96 36.94 -12.73
#